data_AF-A0A7I0K2Z6-F1
#
_entry.id   AF-A0A7I0K2Z6-F1
#
_cell.length_a   1.000
_cell.length_b   1.000
_cell.length_c   1.000
_cell.angle_alpha   90.00
_cell.angle_beta   90.00
_cell.angle_gamma   90.00
#
_symmetry.space_group_name_H-M   'P 1'
#
loop_
_entity.id
_entity.type
_entity.pdbx_description
1 polymer ?
#
loop_
_entity_poly.entity_id
_entity_poly.type
_entity_poly.pdbx_seq_one_letter_code
_entity_poly.pdbx_strand_id
1 'polypeptide(L)'
;MPLTVGIVDDDCYRVCRSCLLSTMLALAACSSSGPVEQESKIAASASQTAVMVMDAWAAGAAPSNYASATLQSTAEALVEVGRQIESDNPPESPKRREVVTAVGQLSAAAKDAQAGVEAGNLRQVSQARQELRAATANLAAAYAKYFAPKS
;
A
#
# COMPACT_ATOMS: atom_id res chain seq x y z
N MET A 1 36.40 29.12 50.40
CA MET A 1 35.76 30.33 49.85
C MET A 1 35.89 30.24 48.33
N PRO A 2 34.80 30.01 47.58
CA PRO A 2 34.86 29.57 46.18
C PRO A 2 35.22 30.77 45.26
N LEU A 3 36.15 30.66 44.30
CA LEU A 3 36.24 29.89 43.05
C LEU A 3 35.51 30.53 41.84
N THR A 4 36.36 30.83 40.86
CA THR A 4 36.23 31.24 39.46
C THR A 4 35.16 30.55 38.60
N VAL A 5 34.54 31.31 37.68
CA VAL A 5 34.00 30.90 36.36
C VAL A 5 34.10 32.16 35.47
N GLY A 6 34.67 32.21 34.27
CA GLY A 6 34.81 31.21 33.21
C GLY A 6 33.93 31.63 32.02
N ILE A 7 34.46 32.48 31.13
CA ILE A 7 33.82 32.97 29.90
C ILE A 7 33.52 31.78 28.97
N VAL A 8 32.30 31.69 28.42
CA VAL A 8 31.93 30.70 27.39
C VAL A 8 31.18 31.39 26.23
N ASP A 9 31.84 31.38 25.07
CA ASP A 9 31.39 31.36 23.67
C ASP A 9 29.95 31.80 23.28
N ASP A 10 29.87 32.95 22.61
CA ASP A 10 28.67 33.51 21.94
C ASP A 10 28.48 32.98 20.50
N ASP A 11 29.55 32.49 19.85
CA ASP A 11 29.53 32.05 18.44
C ASP A 11 28.77 30.73 18.20
N CYS A 12 28.68 29.88 19.22
CA CYS A 12 28.03 28.57 19.13
C CYS A 12 26.49 28.70 18.93
N TYR A 13 25.89 29.78 19.47
CA TYR A 13 24.46 30.04 19.37
C TYR A 13 24.04 30.49 17.96
N ARG A 14 24.91 31.23 17.24
CA ARG A 14 24.62 31.79 15.92
C ARG A 14 24.67 30.73 14.81
N VAL A 15 25.60 29.78 14.92
CA VAL A 15 25.72 28.62 14.03
C VAL A 15 24.56 27.65 14.26
N CYS A 16 24.20 27.36 15.52
CA CYS A 16 23.05 26.50 15.85
C CYS A 16 21.73 27.05 15.29
N ARG A 17 21.49 28.37 15.41
CA ARG A 17 20.28 29.01 14.87
C ARG A 17 20.22 28.98 13.33
N SER A 18 21.36 29.08 12.66
CA SER A 18 21.45 29.01 11.20
C SER A 18 21.30 27.57 10.68
N CYS A 19 21.81 26.59 11.42
CA CYS A 19 21.58 25.16 11.14
C CYS A 19 20.11 24.77 11.33
N LEU A 20 19.45 25.27 12.38
CA LEU A 20 18.02 25.01 12.64
C LEU A 20 17.10 25.61 11.57
N LEU A 21 17.45 26.78 11.01
CA LEU A 21 16.69 27.39 9.92
C LEU A 21 16.92 26.65 8.58
N SER A 22 18.10 26.07 8.38
CA SER A 22 18.43 25.30 7.17
C SER A 22 17.77 23.92 7.16
N THR A 23 17.63 23.27 8.32
CA THR A 23 16.93 21.97 8.42
C THR A 23 15.42 22.11 8.24
N MET A 24 14.82 23.23 8.64
CA MET A 24 13.37 23.47 8.41
C MET A 24 13.02 23.66 6.93
N LEU A 25 13.95 24.13 6.08
CA LEU A 25 13.69 24.31 4.64
C LEU A 25 13.78 23.01 3.84
N ALA A 26 14.44 21.97 4.36
CA ALA A 26 14.55 20.67 3.69
C ALA A 26 13.32 19.75 3.93
N LEU A 27 12.51 20.03 4.94
CA LEU A 27 11.30 19.24 5.27
C LEU A 27 10.05 19.64 4.47
N ALA A 28 10.10 20.75 3.73
CA ALA A 28 9.02 21.12 2.80
C ALA A 28 9.01 20.25 1.52
N ALA A 29 10.02 19.41 1.32
CA ALA A 29 10.07 18.41 0.26
C ALA A 29 9.79 16.98 0.80
N CYS A 30 8.99 16.86 1.87
CA CYS A 30 8.20 15.65 2.05
C CYS A 30 7.18 15.62 0.92
N SER A 31 7.55 15.01 -0.22
CA SER A 31 6.62 14.69 -1.30
C SER A 31 5.47 13.92 -0.68
N SER A 32 4.35 14.60 -0.42
CA SER A 32 3.11 13.97 -0.03
C SER A 32 2.78 13.04 -1.20
N SER A 33 3.11 11.75 -1.04
CA SER A 33 2.67 10.72 -1.95
C SER A 33 1.16 10.90 -2.06
N GLY A 34 0.70 11.24 -3.27
CA GLY A 34 -0.72 11.40 -3.52
C GLY A 34 -1.42 10.09 -3.10
N PRO A 35 -2.65 10.13 -2.59
CA PRO A 35 -3.29 8.95 -2.03
C PRO A 35 -3.33 7.76 -3.02
N VAL A 36 -3.46 7.99 -4.33
CA VAL A 36 -3.31 6.94 -5.35
C VAL A 36 -1.99 6.17 -5.26
N GLU A 37 -0.87 6.85 -4.96
CA GLU A 37 0.44 6.20 -4.82
C GLU A 37 0.48 5.28 -3.60
N GLN A 38 0.07 5.81 -2.45
CA GLN A 38 0.10 5.10 -1.17
C GLN A 38 -0.87 3.93 -1.17
N GLU A 39 -2.10 4.16 -1.63
CA GLU A 39 -3.16 3.16 -1.73
C GLU A 39 -2.80 2.05 -2.72
N SER A 40 -2.13 2.36 -3.83
CA SER A 40 -1.65 1.32 -4.75
C SER A 40 -0.58 0.42 -4.12
N LYS A 41 0.30 0.97 -3.28
CA LYS A 41 1.29 0.18 -2.52
C LYS A 41 0.62 -0.73 -1.51
N ILE A 42 -0.40 -0.23 -0.81
CA ILE A 42 -1.21 -1.03 0.12
C ILE A 42 -1.89 -2.17 -0.64
N ALA A 43 -2.56 -1.91 -1.77
CA ALA A 43 -3.16 -2.95 -2.60
C ALA A 43 -2.15 -4.00 -3.05
N ALA A 44 -0.96 -3.60 -3.50
CA ALA A 44 0.09 -4.55 -3.90
C ALA A 44 0.53 -5.45 -2.73
N SER A 45 0.72 -4.88 -1.55
CA SER A 45 1.11 -5.64 -0.35
C SER A 45 0.00 -6.61 0.12
N ALA A 46 -1.26 -6.17 0.08
CA ALA A 46 -2.41 -6.99 0.41
C ALA A 46 -2.55 -8.17 -0.57
N SER A 47 -2.36 -7.91 -1.86
CA SER A 47 -2.37 -8.94 -2.91
C SER A 47 -1.27 -9.99 -2.69
N GLN A 48 -0.07 -9.56 -2.29
CA GLN A 48 1.01 -10.49 -1.97
C GLN A 48 0.67 -11.36 -0.76
N THR A 49 0.04 -10.79 0.28
CA THR A 49 -0.47 -11.54 1.43
C THR A 49 -1.49 -12.61 1.01
N ALA A 50 -2.45 -12.28 0.14
CA ALA A 50 -3.39 -13.25 -0.41
C ALA A 50 -2.70 -14.40 -1.17
N VAL A 51 -1.68 -14.10 -1.99
CA VAL A 51 -0.89 -15.17 -2.66
C VAL A 51 -0.21 -16.08 -1.64
N MET A 52 0.48 -15.50 -0.65
CA MET A 52 1.20 -16.27 0.35
C MET A 52 0.28 -17.19 1.16
N VAL A 53 -0.90 -16.70 1.56
CA VAL A 53 -1.82 -17.52 2.35
C VAL A 53 -2.48 -18.63 1.51
N MET A 54 -2.79 -18.38 0.23
CA MET A 54 -3.25 -19.42 -0.69
C MET A 54 -2.19 -20.51 -0.88
N ASP A 55 -0.93 -20.12 -1.09
CA ASP A 55 0.17 -21.07 -1.28
C ASP A 55 0.43 -21.88 0.00
N ALA A 56 0.38 -21.23 1.18
CA ALA A 56 0.51 -21.92 2.47
C ALA A 56 -0.65 -22.89 2.71
N TRP A 57 -1.88 -22.50 2.39
CA TRP A 57 -3.04 -23.38 2.52
C TRP A 57 -2.97 -24.57 1.57
N ALA A 58 -2.64 -24.34 0.30
CA ALA A 58 -2.51 -25.40 -0.70
C ALA A 58 -1.39 -26.41 -0.35
N ALA A 59 -0.33 -25.95 0.33
CA ALA A 59 0.73 -26.80 0.85
C ALA A 59 0.38 -27.50 2.18
N GLY A 60 -0.80 -27.25 2.75
CA GLY A 60 -1.22 -27.78 4.05
C GLY A 60 -0.52 -27.12 5.25
N ALA A 61 0.23 -26.04 5.04
CA ALA A 61 0.95 -25.29 6.07
C ALA A 61 0.05 -24.27 6.81
N ALA A 62 -1.11 -23.92 6.24
CA ALA A 62 -2.09 -23.03 6.85
C ALA A 62 -3.45 -23.72 7.00
N PRO A 63 -4.07 -23.70 8.20
CA PRO A 63 -5.45 -24.17 8.39
C PRO A 63 -6.47 -23.39 7.55
N SER A 64 -7.54 -24.05 7.09
CA SER A 64 -8.57 -23.41 6.24
C SER A 64 -9.25 -22.20 6.90
N ASN A 65 -9.50 -22.25 8.21
CA ASN A 65 -10.12 -21.13 8.93
C ASN A 65 -9.22 -19.88 8.96
N TYR A 66 -7.91 -20.08 9.17
CA TYR A 66 -6.93 -18.99 9.12
C TYR A 66 -6.82 -18.43 7.69
N ALA A 67 -6.73 -19.31 6.69
CA ALA A 67 -6.60 -18.90 5.30
C ALA A 67 -7.84 -18.15 4.81
N SER A 68 -9.05 -18.65 5.09
CA SER A 68 -10.30 -17.95 4.75
C SER A 68 -10.37 -16.57 5.43
N ALA A 69 -10.15 -16.49 6.75
CA ALA A 69 -10.22 -15.22 7.47
C ALA A 69 -9.20 -14.18 6.96
N THR A 70 -7.99 -14.63 6.60
CA THR A 70 -6.95 -13.77 6.02
C THR A 70 -7.35 -13.27 4.63
N LEU A 71 -7.91 -14.14 3.78
CA LEU A 71 -8.38 -13.77 2.44
C LEU A 71 -9.59 -12.82 2.52
N GLN A 72 -10.50 -13.04 3.46
CA GLN A 72 -11.60 -12.13 3.75
C GLN A 72 -11.09 -10.74 4.12
N SER A 73 -10.21 -10.65 5.12
CA SER A 73 -9.66 -9.37 5.60
C SER A 73 -8.87 -8.67 4.49
N THR A 74 -8.14 -9.43 3.66
CA THR A 74 -7.44 -8.90 2.48
C THR A 74 -8.42 -8.31 1.47
N ALA A 75 -9.50 -9.01 1.15
CA ALA A 75 -10.52 -8.50 0.23
C ALA A 75 -11.17 -7.21 0.74
N GLU A 76 -11.46 -7.12 2.04
CA GLU A 76 -12.03 -5.94 2.69
C GLU A 76 -11.05 -4.76 2.69
N ALA A 77 -9.77 -5.00 2.96
CA ALA A 77 -8.72 -3.98 2.85
C ALA A 77 -8.63 -3.44 1.42
N LEU A 78 -8.72 -4.31 0.40
CA LEU A 78 -8.70 -3.90 -1.00
C LEU A 78 -9.95 -3.08 -1.40
N VAL A 79 -11.13 -3.39 -0.87
CA VAL A 79 -12.33 -2.54 -1.06
C VAL A 79 -12.09 -1.15 -0.48
N GLU A 80 -11.54 -1.09 0.73
CA GLU A 80 -11.26 0.17 1.41
C GLU A 80 -10.22 1.02 0.66
N VAL A 81 -9.16 0.39 0.15
CA VAL A 81 -8.18 1.04 -0.75
C VAL A 81 -8.86 1.66 -1.97
N GLY A 82 -9.75 0.90 -2.64
CA GLY A 82 -10.52 1.41 -3.78
C GLY A 82 -11.34 2.64 -3.42
N ARG A 83 -12.04 2.59 -2.28
CA ARG A 83 -12.84 3.71 -1.75
C ARG A 83 -11.97 4.94 -1.45
N GLN A 84 -10.78 4.75 -0.89
CA GLN A 84 -9.86 5.85 -0.59
C GLN A 84 -9.36 6.54 -1.87
N ILE A 85 -9.00 5.76 -2.90
CA ILE A 85 -8.60 6.29 -4.22
C ILE A 85 -9.73 7.10 -4.88
N GLU A 86 -10.98 6.64 -4.77
CA GLU A 86 -12.16 7.32 -5.30
C GLU A 86 -12.49 8.61 -4.53
N SER A 87 -12.34 8.61 -3.20
CA SER A 87 -12.74 9.73 -2.34
C SER A 87 -11.87 10.99 -2.48
N ASP A 88 -10.72 10.87 -3.16
CA ASP A 88 -9.80 11.96 -3.41
C ASP A 88 -10.35 12.95 -4.46
N ASN A 89 -10.73 14.15 -4.01
CA ASN A 89 -11.25 15.24 -4.85
C ASN A 89 -10.13 15.95 -5.66
N PRO A 90 -9.76 15.43 -6.83
CA PRO A 90 -9.96 16.21 -8.07
C PRO A 90 -10.73 15.39 -9.11
N PRO A 91 -11.17 15.96 -10.26
CA PRO A 91 -12.02 15.26 -11.20
C PRO A 91 -11.54 13.84 -11.54
N GLU A 92 -12.52 12.93 -11.57
CA GLU A 92 -12.45 11.54 -12.01
C GLU A 92 -11.65 11.43 -13.31
N SER A 93 -10.42 10.94 -13.23
CA SER A 93 -9.57 10.74 -14.41
C SER A 93 -9.69 9.29 -14.89
N PRO A 94 -9.75 9.03 -16.22
CA PRO A 94 -9.78 7.66 -16.75
C PRO A 94 -8.66 6.78 -16.20
N LYS A 95 -7.46 7.36 -16.03
CA LYS A 95 -6.30 6.68 -15.44
C LYS A 95 -6.54 6.24 -14.00
N ARG A 96 -7.26 7.03 -13.20
CA ARG A 96 -7.62 6.67 -11.82
C ARG A 96 -8.61 5.51 -11.78
N ARG A 97 -9.63 5.53 -12.65
CA ARG A 97 -10.59 4.42 -12.77
C ARG A 97 -9.91 3.11 -13.13
N GLU A 98 -8.87 3.14 -13.96
CA GLU A 98 -8.08 1.93 -14.24
C GLU A 98 -7.43 1.36 -12.97
N VAL A 99 -6.89 2.21 -12.09
CA VAL A 99 -6.33 1.79 -10.79
C VAL A 99 -7.41 1.19 -9.90
N VAL A 100 -8.54 1.88 -9.72
CA VAL A 100 -9.67 1.40 -8.91
C VAL A 100 -10.21 0.08 -9.45
N THR A 101 -10.33 -0.05 -10.77
CA THR A 101 -10.78 -1.29 -11.42
C THR A 101 -9.84 -2.45 -11.11
N ALA A 102 -8.53 -2.23 -11.20
CA ALA A 102 -7.54 -3.26 -10.87
C ALA A 102 -7.60 -3.65 -9.38
N VAL A 103 -7.79 -2.69 -8.47
CA VAL A 103 -8.00 -2.95 -7.04
C VAL A 103 -9.29 -3.74 -6.79
N GLY A 104 -10.39 -3.42 -7.48
CA GLY A 104 -11.63 -4.19 -7.40
C GLY A 104 -11.45 -5.64 -7.88
N GLN A 105 -10.69 -5.87 -8.95
CA GLN A 105 -10.34 -7.21 -9.43
C GLN A 105 -9.51 -8.00 -8.39
N LEU A 106 -8.59 -7.34 -7.70
CA LEU A 106 -7.82 -7.97 -6.61
C LEU A 106 -8.74 -8.40 -5.46
N SER A 107 -9.69 -7.54 -5.06
CA SER A 107 -10.65 -7.87 -4.00
C SER A 107 -11.55 -9.05 -4.37
N ALA A 108 -12.07 -9.05 -5.61
CA ALA A 108 -12.89 -10.15 -6.13
C ALA A 108 -12.12 -11.47 -6.13
N ALA A 109 -10.89 -11.49 -6.66
CA ALA A 109 -10.05 -12.69 -6.66
C ALA A 109 -9.74 -13.18 -5.23
N ALA A 110 -9.53 -12.28 -4.27
CA ALA A 110 -9.35 -12.65 -2.86
C ALA A 110 -10.63 -13.28 -2.25
N LYS A 111 -11.83 -12.78 -2.62
CA LYS A 111 -13.10 -13.40 -2.22
C LYS A 111 -13.33 -14.77 -2.87
N ASP A 112 -12.99 -14.92 -4.14
CA ASP A 112 -13.11 -16.21 -4.82
C ASP A 112 -12.14 -17.25 -4.24
N ALA A 113 -10.94 -16.81 -3.85
CA ALA A 113 -9.99 -17.63 -3.10
C ALA A 113 -10.53 -18.01 -1.72
N GLN A 114 -11.14 -17.07 -0.98
CA GLN A 114 -11.77 -17.33 0.32
C GLN A 114 -12.81 -18.45 0.18
N ALA A 115 -13.75 -18.31 -0.77
CA ALA A 115 -14.78 -19.31 -1.02
C ALA A 115 -14.18 -20.67 -1.43
N GLY A 116 -13.11 -20.66 -2.23
CA GLY A 116 -12.39 -21.88 -2.60
C GLY A 116 -11.75 -22.58 -1.40
N VAL A 117 -11.15 -21.83 -0.48
CA VAL A 117 -10.56 -22.36 0.77
C VAL A 117 -11.64 -22.97 1.67
N GLU A 118 -12.76 -22.27 1.86
CA GLU A 118 -13.90 -22.75 2.66
C GLU A 118 -14.48 -24.05 2.10
N ALA A 119 -14.56 -24.16 0.77
CA ALA A 119 -15.04 -25.35 0.09
C ALA A 119 -14.01 -26.49 -0.02
N GLY A 120 -12.76 -26.29 0.43
CA GLY A 120 -11.68 -27.25 0.20
C GLY A 120 -11.31 -27.44 -1.28
N ASN A 121 -11.66 -26.47 -2.14
CA ASN A 121 -11.59 -26.59 -3.58
C ASN A 121 -10.28 -26.03 -4.14
N LEU A 122 -9.25 -26.87 -4.21
CA LEU A 122 -7.93 -26.51 -4.75
C LEU A 122 -7.98 -25.93 -6.17
N ARG A 123 -8.93 -26.37 -7.00
CA ARG A 123 -9.07 -25.85 -8.37
C ARG A 123 -9.52 -24.39 -8.36
N GLN A 124 -10.52 -24.06 -7.54
CA GLN A 124 -11.02 -22.71 -7.39
C GLN A 124 -9.95 -21.78 -6.81
N VAL A 125 -9.23 -22.22 -5.77
CA VAL A 125 -8.11 -21.45 -5.22
C VAL A 125 -7.00 -21.23 -6.26
N SER A 126 -6.70 -22.25 -7.08
CA SER A 126 -5.69 -22.13 -8.15
C SER A 126 -6.12 -21.17 -9.26
N GLN A 127 -7.41 -21.09 -9.56
CA GLN A 127 -7.97 -20.12 -10.51
C GLN A 127 -7.92 -18.71 -9.93
N ALA A 128 -8.43 -18.51 -8.71
CA ALA A 128 -8.40 -17.23 -8.02
C ALA A 128 -6.96 -16.69 -7.88
N ARG A 129 -5.97 -17.56 -7.66
CA ARG A 129 -4.55 -17.18 -7.65
C ARG A 129 -4.08 -16.62 -9.00
N GLN A 130 -4.55 -17.17 -10.12
CA GLN A 130 -4.22 -16.66 -11.46
C GLN A 130 -4.87 -15.30 -11.70
N GLU A 131 -6.14 -15.16 -11.32
CA GLU A 131 -6.89 -13.91 -11.41
C GLU A 131 -6.23 -12.81 -10.56
N LEU A 132 -5.79 -13.14 -9.34
CA LEU A 132 -5.08 -12.23 -8.45
C LEU A 132 -3.74 -11.77 -9.06
N ARG A 133 -2.98 -12.67 -9.70
CA ARG A 133 -1.73 -12.33 -10.40
C ARG A 133 -1.99 -11.43 -11.61
N ALA A 134 -3.03 -11.72 -12.40
CA ALA A 134 -3.43 -10.89 -13.53
C ALA A 134 -3.85 -9.49 -13.07
N ALA A 135 -4.65 -9.40 -12.01
CA ALA A 135 -5.08 -8.14 -11.42
C ALA A 135 -3.91 -7.35 -10.79
N THR A 136 -2.91 -8.03 -10.22
CA THR A 136 -1.66 -7.40 -9.76
C THR A 136 -0.89 -6.77 -10.94
N ALA A 137 -0.78 -7.49 -12.06
CA ALA A 137 -0.15 -6.95 -13.27
C ALA A 137 -0.94 -5.76 -13.85
N ASN A 138 -2.27 -5.84 -13.84
CA ASN A 138 -3.15 -4.73 -14.25
C ASN A 138 -2.95 -3.51 -13.35
N LEU A 139 -2.86 -3.70 -12.03
CA LEU A 139 -2.60 -2.62 -11.07
C LEU A 139 -1.26 -1.95 -11.35
N ALA A 140 -0.19 -2.73 -11.58
CA ALA A 140 1.12 -2.19 -11.92
C ALA A 140 1.09 -1.36 -13.22
N ALA A 141 0.39 -1.85 -14.24
CA ALA A 141 0.22 -1.13 -15.51
C ALA A 141 -0.61 0.15 -15.35
N ALA A 142 -1.74 0.09 -14.63
CA ALA A 142 -2.60 1.24 -14.35
C ALA A 142 -1.87 2.31 -13.53
N TYR A 143 -1.13 1.89 -12.50
CA TYR A 143 -0.25 2.76 -11.71
C TYR A 143 0.77 3.47 -12.59
N ALA A 144 1.50 2.73 -13.44
CA ALA A 144 2.49 3.33 -14.34
C ALA A 144 1.87 4.38 -15.28
N LYS A 145 0.68 4.10 -15.84
CA LYS A 145 -0.06 5.06 -16.66
C LYS A 145 -0.52 6.29 -15.87
N TYR A 146 -0.94 6.11 -14.63
CA TYR A 146 -1.40 7.19 -13.74
C TYR A 146 -0.29 8.23 -13.51
N PHE A 147 0.93 7.77 -13.23
CA PHE A 147 2.09 8.62 -12.96
C PHE A 147 2.88 9.04 -14.22
N ALA A 148 2.51 8.53 -15.41
CA ALA A 148 3.13 8.96 -16.65
C ALA A 148 2.88 10.46 -16.93
N PRO A 149 3.88 11.21 -17.43
CA PRO A 149 3.73 12.62 -17.79
C PRO A 149 2.54 12.84 -18.72
N LYS A 150 1.84 13.96 -18.56
CA LYS A 150 0.83 14.40 -19.54
C LYS A 150 1.59 14.88 -20.77
N SER A 151 1.29 14.31 -21.94
CA SER A 151 1.74 14.81 -23.24
C SER A 151 0.94 16.04 -23.65
#